data_AF-A0A6A6ZEB1-F1
#
_entry.id   AF-A0A6A6ZEB1-F1
#
_cell.length_a   1.000
_cell.length_b   1.000
_cell.length_c   1.000
_cell.angle_alpha   90.00
_cell.angle_beta   90.00
_cell.angle_gamma   90.00
#
_symmetry.space_group_name_H-M   'P 1'
#
loop_
_entity.id
_entity.type
_entity.pdbx_description
1 polymer ?
#
loop_
_entity_poly.entity_id
_entity_poly.type
_entity_poly.pdbx_seq_one_letter_code
_entity_poly.pdbx_strand_id
1 'polypeptide(L)'
;METTFVFHVPANRQLPSAPTHYKEYRIPSSRLAPAYIKEQVRRPKTSPYHEVPIITIDDTTAAHFDIYEAWLKDDVIYTILDALATYNNLLGCYTLATTLHDRYFQDAVASKIVTVLRSTNSHQSQFIRLIGRKGVEAIIDRHGAMSPLFALIVSAYARFATAHQIANIAFSNYPGEFKSHVMRDMALLRAKQHFDGAPAADFAVGECRFHMHGFYQSCSVRRG
;
A
#
# COMPACT_ATOMS: atom_id res chain seq x y z
N MET A 1 12.36 10.30 29.31
CA MET A 1 13.33 9.51 28.54
C MET A 1 12.67 9.10 27.24
N GLU A 2 13.32 9.35 26.11
CA GLU A 2 12.83 8.93 24.79
C GLU A 2 13.23 7.46 24.56
N THR A 3 12.26 6.60 24.21
CA THR A 3 12.52 5.18 23.94
C THR A 3 12.91 5.03 22.48
N THR A 4 13.98 4.30 22.17
CA THR A 4 14.32 3.94 20.79
C THR A 4 13.87 2.52 20.50
N PHE A 5 13.23 2.30 19.37
CA PHE A 5 12.87 0.97 18.87
C PHE A 5 13.92 0.51 17.85
N VAL A 6 14.31 -0.76 17.94
CA VAL A 6 15.25 -1.40 17.01
C VAL A 6 14.47 -2.33 16.09
N PHE A 7 14.55 -2.09 14.79
CA PHE A 7 13.88 -2.89 13.77
C PHE A 7 14.90 -3.69 12.97
N HIS A 8 14.64 -4.99 12.81
CA HIS A 8 15.38 -5.87 11.91
C HIS A 8 14.52 -6.11 10.66
N VAL A 9 15.03 -5.72 9.50
CA VAL A 9 14.33 -5.85 8.22
C VAL A 9 15.20 -6.64 7.23
N PRO A 10 14.64 -7.60 6.49
CA PRO A 10 15.39 -8.34 5.48
C PRO A 10 16.06 -7.40 4.46
N ALA A 11 17.37 -7.55 4.26
CA ALA A 11 18.14 -6.75 3.31
C ALA A 11 17.65 -6.94 1.87
N ASN A 12 17.18 -8.15 1.54
CA ASN A 12 16.55 -8.51 0.27
C ASN A 12 15.45 -9.55 0.51
N ARG A 13 14.46 -9.64 -0.39
CA ARG A 13 13.59 -10.82 -0.49
C ARG A 13 14.42 -11.99 -1.04
N GLN A 14 15.06 -12.74 -0.15
CA GLN A 14 15.87 -13.88 -0.54
C GLN A 14 15.03 -15.13 -0.79
N LEU A 15 15.56 -16.00 -1.65
CA LEU A 15 15.06 -17.36 -1.86
C LEU A 15 15.16 -18.17 -0.55
N PRO A 16 14.30 -19.18 -0.33
CA PRO A 16 14.16 -19.89 0.95
C PRO A 16 15.43 -20.55 1.52
N SER A 17 16.50 -20.64 0.73
CA SER A 17 17.71 -21.42 1.03
C SER A 17 18.94 -20.59 1.43
N ALA A 18 18.85 -19.26 1.45
CA ALA A 18 19.95 -18.38 1.85
C ALA A 18 19.76 -17.86 3.29
N PRO A 19 20.86 -17.65 4.06
CA PRO A 19 20.75 -17.01 5.36
C PRO A 19 20.20 -15.58 5.22
N THR A 20 19.06 -15.31 5.84
CA THR A 20 18.43 -13.98 5.81
C THR A 20 19.33 -12.97 6.51
N HIS A 21 19.92 -12.07 5.73
CA HIS A 21 20.64 -10.92 6.27
C HIS A 21 19.65 -9.81 6.63
N TYR A 22 19.71 -9.33 7.87
CA TYR A 22 18.88 -8.23 8.35
C TYR A 22 19.67 -6.92 8.39
N LYS A 23 19.02 -5.82 7.98
CA LYS A 23 19.48 -4.45 8.23
C LYS A 23 18.77 -3.92 9.48
N GLU A 24 19.54 -3.31 10.36
CA GLU A 24 19.07 -2.72 11.61
C GLU A 24 18.67 -1.25 11.40
N TYR A 25 17.51 -0.87 11.94
CA TYR A 25 17.04 0.50 11.96
C TYR A 25 16.68 0.93 13.38
N ARG A 26 17.10 2.13 13.76
CA ARG A 26 16.85 2.68 15.10
C ARG A 26 15.94 3.89 14.98
N ILE A 27 14.69 3.76 15.40
CA ILE A 27 13.70 4.84 15.31
C ILE A 27 13.28 5.28 16.71
N PRO A 28 13.41 6.58 17.04
CA PRO A 28 12.87 7.12 18.28
C PRO A 28 11.34 6.96 18.34
N SER A 29 10.81 6.61 19.51
CA SER A 29 9.37 6.40 19.71
C SER A 29 8.55 7.64 19.37
N SER A 30 9.13 8.84 19.51
CA SER A 30 8.48 10.11 19.14
C SER A 30 8.10 10.19 17.66
N ARG A 31 8.78 9.44 16.79
CA ARG A 31 8.55 9.43 15.34
C ARG A 31 7.62 8.31 14.87
N LEU A 32 7.34 7.32 15.72
CA LEU A 32 6.47 6.21 15.36
C LEU A 32 5.00 6.56 15.57
N ALA A 33 4.12 5.92 14.81
CA ALA A 33 2.69 6.08 14.99
C ALA A 33 2.25 5.72 16.42
N PRO A 34 1.46 6.57 17.12
CA PRO A 34 1.04 6.29 18.49
C PRO A 34 0.28 4.97 18.66
N ALA A 35 -0.46 4.55 17.62
CA ALA A 35 -1.16 3.28 17.61
C ALA A 35 -0.20 2.09 17.67
N TYR A 36 0.90 2.16 16.91
CA TYR A 36 1.95 1.14 16.91
C TYR A 36 2.64 1.03 18.26
N ILE A 37 3.00 2.17 18.85
CA ILE A 37 3.63 2.20 20.18
C ILE A 37 2.72 1.54 21.22
N LYS A 38 1.42 1.87 21.21
CA LYS A 38 0.44 1.27 22.13
C LYS A 38 0.34 -0.24 21.96
N GLU A 39 0.40 -0.75 20.73
CA GLU A 39 0.40 -2.19 20.48
C GLU A 39 1.68 -2.85 21.02
N GLN A 40 2.85 -2.30 20.72
CA GLN A 40 4.13 -2.86 21.17
C GLN A 40 4.27 -2.83 22.70
N VAL A 41 3.76 -1.80 23.37
CA VAL A 41 3.75 -1.69 24.84
C VAL A 41 2.82 -2.74 25.48
N ARG A 42 1.75 -3.15 24.79
CA ARG A 42 0.81 -4.17 25.28
C ARG A 42 1.32 -5.59 25.08
N ARG A 43 2.32 -5.82 24.23
CA ARG A 43 2.90 -7.16 24.04
C ARG A 43 3.63 -7.57 25.32
N PRO A 44 3.39 -8.78 25.85
CA PRO A 44 4.09 -9.26 27.03
C PRO A 44 5.60 -9.24 26.77
N LYS A 45 6.36 -8.56 27.62
CA LYS A 45 7.83 -8.62 27.55
C LYS A 45 8.24 -10.02 28.00
N THR A 46 8.69 -10.84 27.05
CA THR A 46 9.12 -12.22 27.31
C THR A 46 10.50 -12.30 27.95
N SER A 47 11.27 -11.21 27.98
CA SER A 47 12.61 -11.16 28.59
C SER A 47 12.62 -10.32 29.86
N PRO A 48 13.15 -10.87 30.99
CA PRO A 48 13.37 -10.12 32.23
C PRO A 48 14.57 -9.17 32.17
N TYR A 49 15.39 -9.24 31.12
CA TYR A 49 16.50 -8.30 30.92
C TYR A 49 16.01 -7.06 30.17
N HIS A 50 16.41 -5.88 30.64
CA HIS A 50 16.09 -4.55 30.11
C HIS A 50 16.61 -4.25 28.69
N GLU A 51 16.69 -5.27 27.83
CA GLU A 51 17.09 -5.09 26.45
C GLU A 51 15.95 -4.41 25.68
N VAL A 52 16.32 -3.42 24.86
CA VAL A 52 15.41 -2.79 23.91
C VAL A 52 14.83 -3.91 23.03
N PRO A 53 13.50 -4.09 22.98
CA PRO A 53 12.92 -5.17 22.21
C PRO A 53 13.26 -4.98 20.73
N ILE A 54 13.98 -5.95 20.16
CA ILE A 54 14.24 -6.02 18.73
C ILE A 54 12.95 -6.48 18.04
N ILE A 55 12.47 -5.67 17.12
CA ILE A 55 11.26 -5.96 16.33
C ILE A 55 11.68 -6.43 14.95
N THR A 56 11.32 -7.65 14.59
CA THR A 56 11.59 -8.18 13.24
C THR A 56 10.37 -7.95 12.34
N ILE A 57 10.59 -7.41 11.14
CA ILE A 57 9.55 -7.18 10.13
C ILE A 57 9.92 -7.95 8.86
N ASP A 58 9.47 -9.20 8.77
CA ASP A 58 9.83 -10.12 7.68
C ASP A 58 9.02 -9.91 6.39
N ASP A 59 7.89 -9.18 6.45
CA ASP A 59 6.97 -9.02 5.33
C ASP A 59 7.33 -7.85 4.40
N THR A 60 8.50 -7.22 4.61
CA THR A 60 9.00 -6.08 3.85
C THR A 60 10.49 -6.22 3.48
N THR A 61 11.07 -5.20 2.86
CA THR A 61 12.48 -5.15 2.49
C THR A 61 13.14 -3.90 3.04
N ALA A 62 14.46 -3.92 3.16
CA ALA A 62 15.26 -2.75 3.50
C ALA A 62 14.95 -1.54 2.59
N ALA A 63 14.72 -1.77 1.29
CA ALA A 63 14.36 -0.68 0.37
C ALA A 63 13.05 0.03 0.74
N HIS A 64 12.02 -0.71 1.17
CA HIS A 64 10.77 -0.08 1.64
C HIS A 64 10.97 0.67 2.96
N PHE A 65 11.80 0.12 3.85
CA PHE A 65 12.07 0.73 5.15
C PHE A 65 12.97 1.96 5.04
N ASP A 66 13.91 1.99 4.09
CA ASP A 66 14.71 3.16 3.76
C ASP A 66 13.82 4.34 3.33
N ILE A 67 12.77 4.07 2.55
CA ILE A 67 11.75 5.09 2.19
C ILE A 67 11.00 5.56 3.45
N TYR A 68 10.62 4.64 4.34
CA TYR A 68 9.93 5.01 5.57
C TYR A 68 10.80 5.83 6.52
N GLU A 69 12.07 5.48 6.66
CA GLU A 69 13.02 6.24 7.47
C GLU A 69 13.21 7.66 6.92
N ALA A 70 13.28 7.80 5.60
CA ALA A 70 13.34 9.10 4.95
C ALA A 70 12.04 9.90 5.14
N TRP A 71 10.87 9.25 5.07
CA TRP A 71 9.57 9.84 5.41
C TRP A 71 9.57 10.41 6.83
N LEU A 72 10.10 9.68 7.81
CA LEU A 72 10.20 10.14 9.20
C LEU A 72 11.22 11.28 9.43
N LYS A 73 12.06 11.59 8.43
CA LYS A 73 13.00 12.71 8.47
C LYS A 73 12.44 13.97 7.82
N ASP A 74 11.17 13.95 7.39
CA ASP A 74 10.48 15.01 6.61
C ASP A 74 11.21 15.37 5.30
N ASP A 75 12.09 14.50 4.83
CA ASP A 75 12.94 14.78 3.68
C ASP A 75 12.27 14.27 2.40
N VAL A 76 11.89 15.22 1.54
CA VAL A 76 11.69 15.06 0.10
C VAL A 76 10.83 13.84 -0.32
N ILE A 77 9.73 13.60 0.40
CA ILE A 77 8.83 12.45 0.24
C ILE A 77 8.42 12.20 -1.22
N TYR A 78 8.04 13.26 -1.92
CA TYR A 78 7.61 13.16 -3.31
C TYR A 78 8.74 12.68 -4.21
N THR A 79 9.96 13.20 -4.02
CA THR A 79 11.14 12.83 -4.82
C THR A 79 11.58 11.39 -4.56
N ILE A 80 11.46 10.88 -3.33
CA ILE A 80 11.82 9.49 -3.00
C ILE A 80 10.76 8.52 -3.55
N LEU A 81 9.48 8.85 -3.40
CA LEU A 81 8.39 8.08 -3.99
C LEU A 81 8.38 8.16 -5.53
N ASP A 82 8.88 9.25 -6.11
CA ASP A 82 9.11 9.41 -7.56
C ASP A 82 10.25 8.52 -8.05
N ALA A 83 11.39 8.51 -7.35
CA ALA A 83 12.56 7.73 -7.71
C ALA A 83 12.30 6.21 -7.72
N LEU A 84 11.29 5.75 -6.97
CA LEU A 84 10.98 4.33 -6.79
C LEU A 84 9.53 3.97 -7.21
N ALA A 85 8.92 4.77 -8.09
CA ALA A 85 7.50 4.73 -8.51
C ALA A 85 7.01 3.44 -9.21
N THR A 86 7.72 2.32 -9.09
CA THR A 86 7.18 1.02 -9.52
C THR A 86 6.05 0.61 -8.58
N TYR A 87 5.00 0.02 -9.16
CA TYR A 87 3.85 -0.43 -8.37
C TYR A 87 4.20 -1.43 -7.28
N ASN A 88 5.20 -2.28 -7.51
CA ASN A 88 5.62 -3.28 -6.51
C ASN A 88 6.20 -2.62 -5.26
N ASN A 89 7.08 -1.61 -5.43
CA ASN A 89 7.65 -0.87 -4.31
C ASN A 89 6.56 -0.09 -3.57
N LEU A 90 5.65 0.56 -4.29
CA LEU A 90 4.55 1.31 -3.67
C LEU A 90 3.62 0.40 -2.85
N LEU A 91 3.25 -0.78 -3.37
CA LEU A 91 2.46 -1.75 -2.62
C LEU A 91 3.22 -2.27 -1.39
N GLY A 92 4.53 -2.50 -1.51
CA GLY A 92 5.40 -2.88 -0.39
C GLY A 92 5.46 -1.82 0.71
N CYS A 93 5.59 -0.55 0.35
CA CYS A 93 5.52 0.57 1.29
C CYS A 93 4.15 0.68 1.95
N TYR A 94 3.05 0.44 1.21
CA TYR A 94 1.70 0.45 1.78
C TYR A 94 1.51 -0.65 2.82
N THR A 95 2.00 -1.86 2.52
CA THR A 95 2.03 -2.96 3.50
C THR A 95 2.83 -2.56 4.73
N LEU A 96 4.03 -2.03 4.56
CA LEU A 96 4.87 -1.58 5.68
C LEU A 96 4.15 -0.55 6.54
N ALA A 97 3.50 0.45 5.93
CA ALA A 97 2.72 1.45 6.63
C ALA A 97 1.58 0.84 7.46
N THR A 98 0.93 -0.19 6.92
CA THR A 98 -0.12 -0.94 7.64
C THR A 98 0.46 -1.66 8.86
N THR A 99 1.58 -2.36 8.70
CA THR A 99 2.29 -3.08 9.78
C THR A 99 2.75 -2.13 10.89
N LEU A 100 3.17 -0.91 10.51
CA LEU A 100 3.60 0.13 11.44
C LEU A 100 2.44 1.01 11.95
N HIS A 101 1.19 0.69 11.61
CA HIS A 101 0.00 1.49 11.93
C HIS A 101 0.14 2.98 11.61
N ASP A 102 0.96 3.32 10.62
CA ASP A 102 1.24 4.69 10.21
C ASP A 102 0.28 5.09 9.09
N ARG A 103 -0.88 5.62 9.49
CA ARG A 103 -1.93 6.04 8.56
C ARG A 103 -1.47 7.17 7.64
N TYR A 104 -0.62 8.07 8.11
CA TYR A 104 -0.16 9.20 7.28
C TYR A 104 0.77 8.72 6.17
N PHE A 105 1.70 7.83 6.49
CA PHE A 105 2.55 7.22 5.48
C PHE A 105 1.74 6.35 4.51
N GLN A 106 0.79 5.57 5.04
CA GLN A 106 -0.13 4.75 4.24
C GLN A 106 -0.91 5.59 3.22
N ASP A 107 -1.42 6.75 3.65
CA ASP A 107 -2.17 7.68 2.81
C ASP A 107 -1.29 8.29 1.72
N ALA A 108 -0.08 8.74 2.07
CA ALA A 108 0.88 9.29 1.11
C ALA A 108 1.22 8.27 -0.01
N VAL A 109 1.43 7.02 0.37
CA VAL A 109 1.69 5.92 -0.58
C VAL A 109 0.46 5.63 -1.45
N ALA A 110 -0.75 5.60 -0.88
CA ALA A 110 -1.97 5.39 -1.64
C ALA A 110 -2.22 6.51 -2.66
N SER A 111 -2.05 7.77 -2.24
CA SER A 111 -2.14 8.92 -3.14
C SER A 111 -1.11 8.81 -4.26
N LYS A 112 0.11 8.36 -3.96
CA LYS A 112 1.12 8.13 -4.98
C LYS A 112 0.71 7.06 -5.99
N ILE A 113 0.18 5.92 -5.55
CA ILE A 113 -0.32 4.86 -6.43
C ILE A 113 -1.38 5.42 -7.39
N VAL A 114 -2.33 6.21 -6.87
CA VAL A 114 -3.37 6.83 -7.70
C VAL A 114 -2.80 7.84 -8.68
N THR A 115 -1.88 8.69 -8.25
CA THR A 115 -1.19 9.65 -9.15
C THR A 115 -0.46 8.92 -10.27
N VAL A 116 0.22 7.81 -9.96
CA VAL A 116 0.85 6.97 -10.98
C VAL A 116 -0.23 6.40 -11.91
N LEU A 117 -1.27 5.72 -11.40
CA LEU A 117 -2.36 5.17 -12.24
C LEU A 117 -3.04 6.20 -13.18
N ARG A 118 -3.13 7.47 -12.75
CA ARG A 118 -3.69 8.57 -13.55
C ARG A 118 -2.74 9.09 -14.62
N SER A 119 -1.43 8.86 -14.49
CA SER A 119 -0.44 9.37 -15.43
C SER A 119 -0.52 8.63 -16.77
N THR A 120 -0.23 9.34 -17.85
CA THR A 120 -0.31 8.83 -19.23
C THR A 120 0.70 7.72 -19.55
N ASN A 121 1.82 7.66 -18.82
CA ASN A 121 2.91 6.70 -19.06
C ASN A 121 3.03 5.62 -17.97
N SER A 122 2.00 5.43 -17.15
CA SER A 122 2.10 4.58 -15.96
C SER A 122 1.97 3.08 -16.17
N HIS A 123 1.78 2.62 -17.41
CA HIS A 123 1.61 1.20 -17.73
C HIS A 123 0.58 0.52 -16.80
N GLN A 124 -0.65 1.05 -16.71
CA GLN A 124 -1.69 0.56 -15.79
C GLN A 124 -1.95 -0.95 -15.91
N SER A 125 -1.75 -1.52 -17.11
CA SER A 125 -1.84 -2.96 -17.34
C SER A 125 -0.81 -3.78 -16.54
N GLN A 126 0.37 -3.22 -16.23
CA GLN A 126 1.36 -3.82 -15.34
C GLN A 126 0.85 -3.87 -13.89
N PHE A 127 0.14 -2.85 -13.40
CA PHE A 127 -0.49 -2.88 -12.07
C PHE A 127 -1.46 -4.06 -11.95
N ILE A 128 -2.34 -4.23 -12.93
CA ILE A 128 -3.31 -5.33 -12.97
C ILE A 128 -2.62 -6.69 -13.00
N ARG A 129 -1.59 -6.84 -13.84
CA ARG A 129 -0.81 -8.08 -13.95
C ARG A 129 -0.03 -8.40 -12.67
N LEU A 130 0.55 -7.40 -12.02
CA LEU A 130 1.31 -7.54 -10.78
C LEU A 130 0.46 -8.10 -9.66
N ILE A 131 -0.78 -7.59 -9.51
CA ILE A 131 -1.70 -8.09 -8.48
C ILE A 131 -2.14 -9.53 -8.81
N GLY A 132 -2.66 -9.75 -10.03
CA GLY A 132 -3.16 -11.07 -10.44
C GLY A 132 -4.14 -11.71 -9.43
N ARG A 133 -4.29 -13.03 -9.47
CA ARG A 133 -5.15 -13.76 -8.52
C ARG A 133 -4.53 -13.87 -7.13
N LYS A 134 -3.27 -14.32 -7.04
CA LYS A 134 -2.59 -14.55 -5.78
C LYS A 134 -2.43 -13.26 -4.96
N GLY A 135 -2.21 -12.13 -5.62
CA GLY A 135 -2.15 -10.84 -4.93
C GLY A 135 -3.51 -10.44 -4.35
N VAL A 136 -4.62 -10.64 -5.08
CA VAL A 136 -5.97 -10.41 -4.53
C VAL A 136 -6.22 -11.26 -3.30
N GLU A 137 -5.93 -12.55 -3.35
CA GLU A 137 -6.05 -13.46 -2.20
C GLU A 137 -5.23 -12.93 -1.01
N ALA A 138 -3.95 -12.61 -1.23
CA ALA A 138 -3.09 -12.06 -0.18
C ALA A 138 -3.59 -10.73 0.41
N ILE A 139 -4.21 -9.88 -0.40
CA ILE A 139 -4.76 -8.59 0.05
C ILE A 139 -6.00 -8.80 0.91
N ILE A 140 -6.89 -9.71 0.51
CA ILE A 140 -8.07 -10.07 1.31
C ILE A 140 -7.62 -10.67 2.63
N ASP A 141 -6.68 -11.61 2.61
CA ASP A 141 -6.20 -12.30 3.81
C ASP A 141 -5.51 -11.33 4.78
N ARG A 142 -4.73 -10.38 4.27
CA ARG A 142 -3.92 -9.47 5.10
C ARG A 142 -4.66 -8.21 5.54
N HIS A 143 -5.46 -7.63 4.66
CA HIS A 143 -6.09 -6.32 4.91
C HIS A 143 -7.62 -6.42 5.07
N GLY A 144 -8.22 -7.51 4.61
CA GLY A 144 -9.67 -7.68 4.54
C GLY A 144 -10.25 -7.13 3.24
N ALA A 145 -11.36 -7.72 2.80
CA ALA A 145 -12.09 -7.33 1.60
C ALA A 145 -12.87 -6.00 1.73
N MET A 146 -12.89 -5.41 2.93
CA MET A 146 -13.44 -4.07 3.16
C MET A 146 -12.34 -3.02 3.33
N SER A 147 -11.08 -3.36 3.06
CA SER A 147 -9.97 -2.44 3.21
C SER A 147 -9.91 -1.37 2.12
N PRO A 148 -9.34 -0.18 2.41
CA PRO A 148 -9.10 0.84 1.40
C PRO A 148 -8.22 0.35 0.23
N LEU A 149 -7.24 -0.52 0.52
CA LEU A 149 -6.39 -1.11 -0.52
C LEU A 149 -7.20 -2.03 -1.44
N PHE A 150 -8.06 -2.88 -0.88
CA PHE A 150 -8.94 -3.73 -1.67
C PHE A 150 -9.84 -2.89 -2.57
N ALA A 151 -10.48 -1.85 -2.03
CA ALA A 151 -11.32 -0.94 -2.81
C ALA A 151 -10.55 -0.27 -3.95
N LEU A 152 -9.34 0.24 -3.68
CA LEU A 152 -8.46 0.82 -4.71
C LEU A 152 -8.18 -0.18 -5.84
N ILE A 153 -7.89 -1.43 -5.50
CA ILE A 153 -7.56 -2.48 -6.46
C ILE A 153 -8.78 -2.89 -7.27
N VAL A 154 -9.95 -3.06 -6.64
CA VAL A 154 -11.22 -3.31 -7.33
C VAL A 154 -11.49 -2.21 -8.35
N SER A 155 -11.42 -0.94 -7.95
CA SER A 155 -11.67 0.18 -8.86
C SER A 155 -10.64 0.25 -9.99
N ALA A 156 -9.36 -0.04 -9.70
CA ALA A 156 -8.32 -0.12 -10.72
C ALA A 156 -8.59 -1.25 -11.73
N TYR A 157 -9.02 -2.43 -11.27
CA TYR A 157 -9.42 -3.53 -12.15
C TYR A 157 -10.64 -3.17 -12.99
N ALA A 158 -11.69 -2.61 -12.39
CA ALA A 158 -12.89 -2.20 -13.12
C ALA A 158 -12.60 -1.16 -14.22
N ARG A 159 -11.59 -0.29 -14.01
CA ARG A 159 -11.22 0.76 -14.97
C ARG A 159 -10.21 0.30 -16.02
N PHE A 160 -9.14 -0.38 -15.62
CA PHE A 160 -7.96 -0.58 -16.45
C PHE A 160 -7.76 -2.02 -16.93
N ALA A 161 -8.52 -3.00 -16.42
CA ALA A 161 -8.41 -4.36 -16.91
C ALA A 161 -8.92 -4.46 -18.36
N THR A 162 -8.16 -5.18 -19.18
CA THR A 162 -8.56 -5.52 -20.55
C THR A 162 -9.75 -6.49 -20.56
N ALA A 163 -10.47 -6.57 -21.68
CA ALA A 163 -11.55 -7.55 -21.86
C ALA A 163 -11.11 -8.99 -21.55
N HIS A 164 -9.89 -9.36 -21.94
CA HIS A 164 -9.31 -10.66 -21.62
C HIS A 164 -9.11 -10.86 -20.11
N GLN A 165 -8.59 -9.86 -19.40
CA GLN A 165 -8.43 -9.92 -17.94
C GLN A 165 -9.77 -10.00 -17.21
N ILE A 166 -10.79 -9.28 -17.68
CA ILE A 166 -12.16 -9.37 -17.12
C ILE A 166 -12.76 -10.76 -17.36
N ALA A 167 -12.59 -11.33 -18.56
CA ALA A 167 -13.01 -12.70 -18.84
C ALA A 167 -12.31 -13.68 -17.90
N ASN A 168 -11.00 -13.53 -17.70
CA ASN A 168 -10.26 -14.36 -16.75
C ASN A 168 -10.81 -14.24 -15.32
N ILE A 169 -11.16 -13.04 -14.85
CA ILE A 169 -11.79 -12.86 -13.52
C ILE A 169 -13.14 -13.56 -13.44
N ALA A 170 -14.00 -13.40 -14.46
CA ALA A 170 -15.33 -14.00 -14.48
C ALA A 170 -15.25 -15.53 -14.43
N PHE A 171 -14.41 -16.14 -15.27
CA PHE A 171 -14.38 -17.59 -15.50
C PHE A 171 -13.32 -18.36 -14.70
N SER A 172 -12.37 -17.69 -14.03
CA SER A 172 -11.33 -18.36 -13.21
C SER A 172 -11.69 -18.39 -11.73
N ASN A 173 -10.87 -19.03 -10.90
CA ASN A 173 -11.07 -19.18 -9.46
C ASN A 173 -10.64 -17.95 -8.63
N TYR A 174 -10.99 -16.73 -9.08
CA TYR A 174 -10.84 -15.54 -8.22
C TYR A 174 -11.81 -15.61 -7.03
N PRO A 175 -11.46 -15.01 -5.87
CA PRO A 175 -12.36 -14.89 -4.73
C PRO A 175 -13.72 -14.29 -5.13
N GLY A 176 -14.82 -14.91 -4.70
CA GLY A 176 -16.17 -14.51 -5.11
C GLY A 176 -16.49 -13.06 -4.76
N GLU A 177 -16.04 -12.58 -3.60
CA GLU A 177 -16.20 -11.19 -3.17
C GLU A 177 -15.50 -10.21 -4.10
N PHE A 178 -14.25 -10.50 -4.50
CA PHE A 178 -13.53 -9.68 -5.47
C PHE A 178 -14.26 -9.61 -6.81
N LYS A 179 -14.74 -10.75 -7.34
CA LYS A 179 -15.51 -10.78 -8.59
C LYS A 179 -16.75 -9.89 -8.49
N SER A 180 -17.54 -10.05 -7.44
CA SER A 180 -18.78 -9.30 -7.24
C SER A 180 -18.51 -7.79 -7.16
N HIS A 181 -17.47 -7.38 -6.43
CA HIS A 181 -17.09 -5.98 -6.32
C HIS A 181 -16.61 -5.40 -7.66
N VAL A 182 -15.77 -6.11 -8.41
CA VAL A 182 -15.29 -5.66 -9.73
C VAL A 182 -16.47 -5.53 -10.71
N MET A 183 -17.37 -6.51 -10.77
CA MET A 183 -18.52 -6.45 -11.68
C MET A 183 -19.49 -5.31 -11.32
N ARG A 184 -19.70 -5.07 -10.02
CA ARG A 184 -20.49 -3.93 -9.54
C ARG A 184 -19.85 -2.60 -9.93
N ASP A 185 -18.55 -2.43 -9.69
CA ASP A 185 -17.82 -1.20 -10.04
C ASP A 185 -17.80 -0.99 -11.57
N MET A 186 -17.65 -2.05 -12.36
CA MET A 186 -17.77 -1.98 -13.82
C MET A 186 -19.17 -1.54 -14.26
N ALA A 187 -20.24 -2.03 -13.63
CA ALA A 187 -21.60 -1.62 -13.93
C ALA A 187 -21.83 -0.13 -13.57
N LEU A 188 -21.30 0.33 -12.44
CA LEU A 188 -21.33 1.73 -12.04
C LEU A 188 -20.54 2.62 -13.01
N LEU A 189 -19.38 2.15 -13.47
CA LEU A 189 -18.59 2.86 -14.48
C LEU A 189 -19.32 2.91 -15.82
N ARG A 190 -19.96 1.82 -16.27
CA ARG A 190 -20.78 1.79 -17.49
C ARG A 190 -21.96 2.75 -17.44
N ALA A 191 -22.66 2.81 -16.30
CA ALA A 191 -23.73 3.77 -16.09
C ALA A 191 -23.25 5.23 -16.17
N LYS A 192 -21.99 5.48 -15.80
CA LYS A 192 -21.33 6.80 -15.89
C LYS A 192 -20.63 7.04 -17.24
N GLN A 193 -20.32 6.00 -18.01
CA GLN A 193 -19.61 6.03 -19.30
C GLN A 193 -20.51 6.34 -20.51
N HIS A 194 -21.81 6.63 -20.31
CA HIS A 194 -22.62 7.24 -21.37
C HIS A 194 -22.15 8.66 -21.75
N PHE A 195 -21.14 9.20 -21.05
CA PHE A 195 -20.32 10.32 -21.48
C PHE A 195 -18.89 9.81 -21.75
N ASP A 196 -18.59 9.66 -23.04
CA ASP A 196 -17.31 9.63 -23.74
C ASP A 196 -16.07 9.07 -23.02
N GLY A 197 -15.50 7.99 -23.58
CA GLY A 197 -14.06 7.78 -23.80
C GLY A 197 -13.03 8.36 -22.82
N ALA A 198 -13.34 8.42 -21.53
CA ALA A 198 -12.65 9.29 -20.61
C ALA A 198 -11.20 8.83 -20.36
N PRO A 199 -10.19 9.71 -20.52
CA PRO A 199 -8.79 9.38 -20.30
C PRO A 199 -8.51 8.86 -18.87
N ALA A 200 -7.35 8.22 -18.67
CA ALA A 200 -6.91 7.75 -17.35
C ALA A 200 -6.87 8.87 -16.27
N ALA A 201 -6.76 10.13 -16.70
CA ALA A 201 -6.86 11.31 -15.86
C ALA A 201 -8.17 11.38 -15.05
N ASP A 202 -9.26 10.79 -15.56
CA ASP A 202 -10.60 10.83 -14.94
C ASP A 202 -10.86 9.62 -14.02
N PHE A 203 -9.80 8.92 -13.59
CA PHE A 203 -9.91 7.84 -12.61
C PHE A 203 -10.39 8.37 -11.25
N ALA A 204 -11.70 8.34 -11.04
CA ALA A 204 -12.36 8.60 -9.76
C ALA A 204 -12.57 7.26 -9.03
N VAL A 205 -11.75 6.98 -8.00
CA VAL A 205 -12.07 5.91 -7.05
C VAL A 205 -13.31 6.37 -6.30
N GLY A 206 -14.42 5.65 -6.46
CA GLY A 206 -15.64 5.89 -5.70
C GLY A 206 -15.31 5.83 -4.22
N GLU A 207 -15.41 6.99 -3.56
CA GLU A 207 -15.34 7.16 -2.10
C GLU A 207 -14.21 6.39 -1.40
N CYS A 208 -12.98 6.57 -1.89
CA CYS A 208 -11.85 6.48 -0.99
C CYS A 208 -12.01 7.60 0.05
N ARG A 209 -12.23 7.26 1.34
CA ARG A 209 -12.31 8.26 2.44
C ARG A 209 -11.16 9.28 2.44
N PHE A 210 -10.05 8.94 1.79
CA PHE A 210 -8.79 9.68 1.76
C PHE A 210 -8.66 10.69 0.61
N HIS A 211 -9.54 10.66 -0.39
CA HIS A 211 -9.56 11.62 -1.51
C HIS A 211 -10.77 12.56 -1.46
N MET A 212 -11.23 12.97 -0.26
CA MET A 212 -12.26 14.01 -0.10
C MET A 212 -11.78 15.42 -0.52
N HIS A 213 -10.63 15.53 -1.17
CA HIS A 213 -10.04 16.77 -1.64
C HIS A 213 -10.20 16.69 -3.16
N GLY A 214 -10.98 17.59 -3.73
CA GLY A 214 -11.50 17.48 -5.10
C GLY A 214 -10.44 17.16 -6.17
N PHE A 215 -10.96 16.74 -7.34
CA PHE A 215 -10.30 16.18 -8.53
C PHE A 215 -8.93 16.72 -8.98
N TYR A 216 -8.42 17.83 -8.44
CA TYR A 216 -7.26 18.57 -8.95
C TYR A 216 -6.12 18.82 -7.93
N GLN A 217 -6.17 18.27 -6.72
CA GLN A 217 -5.10 18.51 -5.75
C GLN A 217 -4.45 17.21 -5.26
N SER A 218 -3.11 17.19 -5.27
CA SER A 218 -2.32 16.26 -4.45
C SER A 218 -2.78 16.38 -3.00
N CYS A 219 -2.85 15.27 -2.26
CA CYS A 219 -3.09 15.32 -0.80
C CYS A 219 -2.00 16.16 -0.15
N SER A 220 -2.26 17.46 0.00
CA SER A 220 -1.48 18.34 0.84
C SER A 220 -1.82 17.94 2.26
N VAL A 221 -0.78 17.57 3.01
CA VAL A 221 -0.84 17.36 4.46
C VAL A 221 -1.67 18.49 5.04
N ARG A 222 -2.83 18.17 5.65
CA ARG A 222 -3.52 19.12 6.51
C ARG A 222 -2.54 19.48 7.62
N ARG A 223 -1.91 20.65 7.50
CA ARG A 223 -1.32 21.33 8.64
C ARG A 223 -2.47 21.69 9.57
N GLY A 224 -2.45 21.15 10.79
CA GLY A 224 -3.45 21.38 11.83
C GLY A 224 -3.34 20.31 12.90
#